data_AF-A0A935KND8-F1
#
_entry.id   AF-A0A935KND8-F1
#
_cell.length_a   1.000
_cell.length_b   1.000
_cell.length_c   1.000
_cell.angle_alpha   90.00
_cell.angle_beta   90.00
_cell.angle_gamma   90.00
#
_symmetry.space_group_name_H-M   'P 1'
#
loop_
_entity.id
_entity.type
_entity.pdbx_description
1 polymer ?
#
loop_
_entity_poly.entity_id
_entity_poly.type
_entity_poly.pdbx_seq_one_letter_code
_entity_poly.pdbx_strand_id
1 'polypeptide(L)'
;MAETPFDDWLLRENEQTCRNLGRTRRPIGPARPGANQQSYQNCGLECCRQIINRVRQREGKEPVSEQLLLIYALRQGLAQGPRLSSQDSPRQLAPICGTSAGDRRDLLADFGIVAELRGRPFESEEAARNQRFQRCILPALAERKGVVAAVWGARLWPPSLVKGKGISPGAPEFSHAVVPIACNGGTVFLNDSGVLAHCGRTVPVALFVESLIPTDSVLITRDPVWI
;
A
#
# COMPACT_ATOMS: atom_id res chain seq x y z
N MET A 1 6.68 -4.81 30.16
CA MET A 1 5.68 -4.12 29.34
C MET A 1 4.66 -5.17 28.95
N ALA A 2 3.41 -5.04 29.42
CA ALA A 2 2.35 -5.96 29.02
C ALA A 2 2.09 -5.75 27.52
N GLU A 3 2.19 -6.81 26.73
CA GLU A 3 1.71 -6.81 25.35
C GLU A 3 0.22 -6.47 25.41
N THR A 4 -0.17 -5.27 24.98
CA THR A 4 -1.57 -4.98 24.70
C THR A 4 -2.03 -6.02 23.70
N PRO A 5 -3.01 -6.87 24.04
CA PRO A 5 -3.56 -7.84 23.10
C PRO A 5 -3.89 -7.08 21.83
N PHE A 6 -3.37 -7.55 20.71
CA PHE A 6 -3.79 -7.04 19.42
C PHE A 6 -5.31 -7.13 19.40
N ASP A 7 -6.00 -5.99 19.31
CA ASP A 7 -7.45 -6.00 19.35
C ASP A 7 -7.92 -6.93 18.23
N ASP A 8 -8.54 -8.08 18.54
CA ASP A 8 -9.14 -9.00 17.56
C ASP A 8 -10.06 -8.25 16.57
N TRP A 9 -10.52 -7.09 17.00
CA TRP A 9 -11.20 -6.10 16.19
C TRP A 9 -10.37 -5.62 14.98
N LEU A 10 -9.09 -5.28 15.12
CA LEU A 10 -8.24 -4.75 14.04
C LEU A 10 -7.94 -5.81 12.97
N LEU A 11 -7.82 -7.08 13.37
CA LEU A 11 -7.77 -8.22 12.43
C LEU A 11 -9.08 -8.37 11.65
N ARG A 12 -10.21 -8.38 12.36
CA ARG A 12 -11.54 -8.52 11.75
C ARG A 12 -11.87 -7.35 10.82
N GLU A 13 -11.50 -6.13 11.20
CA GLU A 13 -11.64 -4.95 10.37
C GLU A 13 -10.73 -4.98 9.14
N ASN A 14 -9.50 -5.46 9.29
CA ASN A 14 -8.62 -5.60 8.15
C ASN A 14 -9.14 -6.66 7.17
N GLU A 15 -9.63 -7.80 7.67
CA GLU A 15 -10.34 -8.77 6.84
C GLU A 15 -11.58 -8.17 6.17
N GLN A 16 -12.36 -7.36 6.89
CA GLN A 16 -13.53 -6.69 6.33
C GLN A 16 -13.13 -5.66 5.28
N THR A 17 -12.03 -4.94 5.49
CA THR A 17 -11.42 -4.04 4.50
C THR A 17 -11.06 -4.85 3.26
N CYS A 18 -10.36 -5.97 3.41
CA CYS A 18 -10.02 -6.89 2.31
C CYS A 18 -11.27 -7.36 1.54
N ARG A 19 -12.34 -7.74 2.24
CA ARG A 19 -13.61 -8.16 1.62
C ARG A 19 -14.29 -7.01 0.89
N ASN A 20 -14.27 -5.80 1.46
CA ASN A 20 -14.87 -4.60 0.88
C ASN A 20 -14.12 -4.10 -0.36
N LEU A 21 -12.78 -4.22 -0.40
CA LEU A 21 -11.97 -3.95 -1.60
C LEU A 21 -12.36 -4.85 -2.78
N GLY A 22 -12.89 -6.05 -2.52
CA GLY A 22 -13.46 -6.94 -3.54
C GLY A 22 -14.85 -6.51 -4.04
N ARG A 23 -15.66 -5.86 -3.19
CA ARG A 23 -17.06 -5.48 -3.49
C ARG A 23 -17.20 -4.16 -4.26
N THR A 24 -16.26 -3.22 -4.12
CA THR A 24 -16.33 -1.91 -4.82
C THR A 24 -15.87 -1.97 -6.30
N ARG A 25 -15.86 -3.15 -6.91
CA ARG A 25 -15.36 -3.38 -8.28
C ARG A 25 -16.51 -3.43 -9.27
N ARG A 26 -16.62 -2.42 -10.14
CA ARG A 26 -17.22 -2.64 -11.47
C ARG A 26 -16.10 -3.14 -12.39
N PRO A 27 -16.15 -4.37 -12.91
CA PRO A 27 -15.09 -4.90 -13.74
C PRO A 27 -14.88 -4.07 -15.01
N ILE A 28 -13.62 -3.78 -15.32
CA ILE A 28 -13.21 -3.44 -16.68
C ILE A 28 -12.87 -4.78 -17.35
N GLY A 29 -13.86 -5.40 -18.01
CA GLY A 29 -13.71 -6.71 -18.68
C GLY A 29 -14.11 -7.91 -17.81
N PRO A 30 -14.06 -9.15 -18.35
CA PRO A 30 -14.49 -10.35 -17.62
C PRO A 30 -13.58 -10.57 -16.42
N ALA A 31 -14.07 -10.23 -15.23
CA ALA A 31 -13.43 -10.59 -13.98
C ALA A 31 -13.38 -12.13 -13.90
N ARG A 32 -12.19 -12.71 -13.73
CA ARG A 32 -12.10 -14.09 -13.25
C ARG A 32 -12.70 -14.11 -11.83
N PRO A 33 -13.73 -14.94 -11.56
CA PRO A 33 -14.26 -15.09 -10.21
C PRO A 33 -13.13 -15.45 -9.24
N GLY A 34 -12.99 -14.71 -8.12
CA GLY A 34 -12.00 -14.99 -7.07
C GLY A 34 -10.68 -14.21 -7.13
N ALA A 35 -10.49 -13.30 -8.10
CA ALA A 35 -9.26 -12.49 -8.19
C ALA A 35 -9.32 -11.22 -7.30
N ASN A 36 -8.71 -11.26 -6.11
CA ASN A 36 -8.50 -10.12 -5.21
C ASN A 36 -7.37 -9.16 -5.66
N GLN A 37 -7.07 -9.06 -6.97
CA GLN A 37 -5.96 -8.26 -7.52
C GLN A 37 -6.43 -6.91 -8.01
N GLN A 38 -5.72 -5.81 -7.76
CA GLN A 38 -6.00 -4.53 -8.45
C GLN A 38 -6.23 -4.73 -9.96
N SER A 39 -7.24 -4.04 -10.50
CA SER A 39 -7.47 -3.97 -11.95
C SER A 39 -6.41 -3.14 -12.69
N TYR A 40 -5.67 -2.27 -11.99
CA TYR A 40 -4.48 -1.59 -12.49
C TYR A 40 -3.19 -2.05 -11.77
N GLN A 41 -2.04 -2.06 -12.45
CA GLN A 41 -0.75 -2.50 -11.90
C GLN A 41 -0.02 -1.39 -11.10
N ASN A 42 -0.72 -0.69 -10.20
CA ASN A 42 -0.17 0.47 -9.44
C ASN A 42 -0.39 0.30 -7.94
N CYS A 43 0.49 -0.47 -7.31
CA CYS A 43 0.41 -0.79 -5.90
C CYS A 43 0.38 0.45 -4.98
N GLY A 44 1.08 1.53 -5.33
CA GLY A 44 1.12 2.75 -4.52
C GLY A 44 -0.20 3.52 -4.52
N LEU A 45 -0.89 3.57 -5.65
CA LEU A 45 -2.19 4.24 -5.79
C LEU A 45 -3.27 3.54 -4.96
N GLU A 46 -3.25 2.22 -4.97
CA GLU A 46 -4.14 1.44 -4.13
C GLU A 46 -3.81 1.56 -2.64
N CYS A 47 -2.52 1.64 -2.26
CA CYS A 47 -2.15 1.94 -0.87
C CYS A 47 -2.79 3.25 -0.40
N CYS A 48 -2.74 4.30 -1.23
CA CYS A 48 -3.44 5.55 -0.94
C CYS A 48 -4.96 5.37 -0.87
N ARG A 49 -5.56 4.59 -1.78
CA ARG A 49 -7.00 4.32 -1.78
C ARG A 49 -7.47 3.67 -0.48
N GLN A 50 -6.71 2.73 0.06
CA GLN A 50 -7.04 2.09 1.33
C GLN A 50 -7.06 3.11 2.47
N ILE A 51 -6.04 3.97 2.58
CA ILE A 51 -5.97 5.04 3.58
C ILE A 51 -7.13 6.03 3.40
N ILE A 52 -7.38 6.49 2.17
CA ILE A 52 -8.48 7.40 1.83
C ILE A 52 -9.82 6.82 2.24
N ASN A 53 -10.09 5.57 1.84
CA ASN A 53 -11.36 4.93 2.13
C ASN A 53 -11.55 4.68 3.63
N ARG A 54 -10.47 4.41 4.37
CA ARG A 54 -10.55 4.26 5.81
C ARG A 54 -10.86 5.57 6.53
N VAL A 55 -10.32 6.70 6.06
CA VAL A 55 -10.69 8.03 6.59
C VAL A 55 -12.13 8.36 6.24
N ARG A 56 -12.51 8.21 4.97
CA ARG A 56 -13.87 8.50 4.48
C ARG A 56 -14.94 7.68 5.18
N GLN A 57 -14.67 6.39 5.45
CA GLN A 57 -15.59 5.54 6.20
C GLN A 57 -15.89 6.12 7.59
N ARG A 58 -14.87 6.61 8.31
CA ARG A 58 -15.04 7.23 9.64
C ARG A 58 -15.80 8.54 9.58
N GLU A 59 -15.71 9.24 8.45
CA GLU A 59 -16.47 10.46 8.18
C GLU A 59 -17.87 10.19 7.62
N GLY A 60 -18.30 8.92 7.48
CA GLY A 60 -19.58 8.56 6.87
C GLY A 60 -19.68 8.89 5.38
N LYS A 61 -18.54 9.02 4.68
CA LYS A 61 -18.47 9.32 3.24
C LYS A 61 -18.33 8.05 2.41
N GLU A 62 -18.92 8.06 1.22
CA GLU A 62 -18.82 6.98 0.25
C GLU A 62 -17.36 6.66 -0.12
N PRO A 63 -16.97 5.38 -0.23
CA PRO A 63 -15.61 5.00 -0.61
C PRO A 63 -15.29 5.39 -2.06
N VAL A 64 -14.03 5.76 -2.29
CA VAL A 64 -13.50 6.00 -3.63
C VAL A 64 -13.23 4.66 -4.31
N SER A 65 -13.76 4.50 -5.52
CA SER A 65 -13.50 3.32 -6.33
C SER A 65 -12.11 3.35 -6.93
N GLU A 66 -11.60 2.16 -7.27
CA GLU A 66 -10.31 1.99 -7.92
C GLU A 66 -10.21 2.84 -9.21
N GLN A 67 -11.20 2.70 -10.09
CA GLN A 67 -11.25 3.41 -11.37
C GLN A 67 -11.29 4.93 -11.21
N LEU A 68 -12.08 5.45 -10.25
CA LEU A 68 -12.18 6.89 -10.03
C LEU A 68 -10.84 7.46 -9.55
N LEU A 69 -10.16 6.77 -8.63
CA LEU A 69 -8.88 7.24 -8.12
C LEU A 69 -7.78 7.19 -9.19
N LEU A 70 -7.75 6.15 -10.05
CA LEU A 70 -6.81 6.09 -11.17
C LEU A 70 -7.01 7.24 -12.15
N ILE A 71 -8.24 7.47 -12.60
CA ILE A 71 -8.57 8.57 -13.52
C ILE A 71 -8.17 9.91 -12.92
N TYR A 72 -8.46 10.11 -11.63
CA TYR A 72 -8.07 11.30 -10.90
C TYR A 72 -6.56 11.49 -10.91
N ALA A 73 -5.80 10.48 -10.46
CA ALA A 73 -4.35 10.55 -10.37
C ALA A 73 -3.68 10.80 -11.75
N LEU A 74 -4.15 10.15 -12.81
CA LEU A 74 -3.64 10.37 -14.17
C LEU A 74 -3.91 11.80 -14.66
N ARG A 75 -5.09 12.36 -14.36
CA ARG A 75 -5.44 13.75 -14.72
C ARG A 75 -4.60 14.78 -13.96
N GLN A 76 -4.31 14.52 -12.69
CA GLN A 76 -3.46 15.38 -11.87
C GLN A 76 -1.95 15.18 -12.14
N GLY A 77 -1.58 14.17 -12.94
CA GLY A 77 -0.18 13.81 -13.14
C GLY A 77 0.48 13.15 -11.93
N LEU A 78 -0.30 12.64 -10.99
CA LEU A 78 0.12 11.94 -9.76
C LEU A 78 0.29 10.42 -9.97
N ALA A 79 0.09 9.94 -11.20
CA ALA A 79 0.42 8.58 -11.60
C ALA A 79 1.14 8.63 -12.95
N GLN A 80 2.16 7.79 -13.10
CA GLN A 80 2.82 7.60 -14.39
C GLN A 80 1.85 6.89 -15.34
N GLY A 81 1.83 7.31 -16.59
CA GLY A 81 0.93 6.78 -17.62
C GLY A 81 0.64 7.86 -18.67
N PRO A 82 -0.01 7.50 -19.79
CA PRO A 82 -0.48 8.51 -20.73
C PRO A 82 -1.40 9.49 -20.01
N ARG A 83 -1.09 10.80 -20.09
CA ARG A 83 -2.00 11.82 -19.58
C ARG A 83 -3.32 11.68 -20.31
N LEU A 84 -4.39 11.46 -19.55
CA LEU A 84 -5.71 11.32 -20.13
C LEU A 84 -6.15 12.64 -20.75
N SER A 85 -6.44 12.61 -22.05
CA SER A 85 -7.26 13.62 -22.69
C SER A 85 -8.73 13.44 -22.25
N SER A 86 -9.57 14.44 -22.48
CA SER A 86 -11.01 14.36 -22.20
C SER A 86 -11.75 13.28 -23.00
N GLN A 87 -11.10 12.64 -23.98
CA GLN A 87 -11.69 11.65 -24.88
C GLN A 87 -11.29 10.20 -24.56
N ASP A 88 -10.35 9.97 -23.64
CA ASP A 88 -9.83 8.64 -23.36
C ASP A 88 -10.78 7.79 -22.49
N SER A 89 -10.98 6.54 -22.91
CA SER A 89 -11.80 5.59 -22.14
C SER A 89 -10.98 4.95 -21.01
N PRO A 90 -11.53 4.83 -19.78
CA PRO A 90 -10.83 4.23 -18.65
C PRO A 90 -10.37 2.77 -18.86
N ARG A 91 -10.92 2.09 -19.87
CA ARG A 91 -10.63 0.67 -20.15
C ARG A 91 -9.26 0.44 -20.78
N GLN A 92 -8.65 1.46 -21.36
CA GLN A 92 -7.37 1.36 -22.07
C GLN A 92 -6.14 1.67 -21.20
N LEU A 93 -6.35 2.03 -19.93
CA LEU A 93 -5.32 2.61 -19.03
C LEU A 93 -4.57 1.58 -18.18
N ALA A 94 -4.79 0.30 -18.45
CA ALA A 94 -4.38 -0.80 -17.58
C ALA A 94 -2.88 -1.19 -17.60
N PRO A 95 -2.06 -0.90 -18.63
CA PRO A 95 -0.66 -1.32 -18.60
C PRO A 95 0.26 -0.14 -18.25
N ILE A 96 0.98 -0.28 -17.13
CA ILE A 96 2.13 0.55 -16.71
C ILE A 96 1.73 1.89 -16.08
N CYS A 97 1.45 1.85 -14.78
CA CYS A 97 1.36 3.06 -13.95
C CYS A 97 2.09 2.85 -12.62
N GLY A 98 3.05 3.71 -12.31
CA GLY A 98 3.69 3.81 -10.99
C GLY A 98 3.28 5.10 -10.28
N THR A 99 3.54 5.18 -8.98
CA THR A 99 3.48 6.43 -8.20
C THR A 99 4.78 6.60 -7.44
N SER A 100 5.34 7.80 -7.41
CA SER A 100 6.42 8.13 -6.49
C SER A 100 5.89 8.35 -5.07
N ALA A 101 6.77 8.39 -4.07
CA ALA A 101 6.36 8.73 -2.70
C ALA A 101 5.78 10.15 -2.61
N GLY A 102 6.32 11.10 -3.39
CA GLY A 102 5.79 12.46 -3.50
C GLY A 102 4.37 12.48 -4.06
N ASP A 103 4.14 11.79 -5.18
CA ASP A 103 2.81 11.73 -5.79
C ASP A 103 1.77 11.11 -4.85
N ARG A 104 2.17 10.09 -4.08
CA ARG A 104 1.30 9.47 -3.06
C ARG A 104 0.94 10.44 -1.95
N ARG A 105 1.90 11.26 -1.48
CA ARG A 105 1.64 12.31 -0.47
C ARG A 105 0.65 13.34 -1.00
N ASP A 106 0.89 13.83 -2.21
CA ASP A 106 0.08 14.89 -2.82
C ASP A 106 -1.34 14.35 -3.12
N LEU A 107 -1.46 13.10 -3.55
CA LEU A 107 -2.75 12.41 -3.69
C LEU A 107 -3.50 12.29 -2.36
N LEU A 108 -2.84 12.01 -1.24
CA LEU A 108 -3.51 12.01 0.07
C LEU A 108 -3.98 13.41 0.46
N ALA A 109 -3.17 14.43 0.18
CA ALA A 109 -3.50 15.83 0.48
C ALA A 109 -4.75 16.31 -0.28
N ASP A 110 -4.92 15.91 -1.55
CA ASP A 110 -6.11 16.19 -2.35
C ASP A 110 -7.42 15.63 -1.74
N PHE A 111 -7.31 14.62 -0.88
CA PHE A 111 -8.42 14.03 -0.14
C PHE A 111 -8.49 14.52 1.32
N GLY A 112 -7.76 15.59 1.66
CA GLY A 112 -7.76 16.19 2.99
C GLY A 112 -6.93 15.42 4.03
N ILE A 113 -6.08 14.48 3.61
CA ILE A 113 -5.28 13.64 4.50
C ILE A 113 -3.84 14.16 4.50
N VAL A 114 -3.44 14.77 5.61
CA VAL A 114 -2.07 15.28 5.77
C VAL A 114 -1.12 14.11 5.99
N ALA A 115 -0.06 14.04 5.19
CA ALA A 115 0.97 13.01 5.31
C ALA A 115 2.37 13.57 5.04
N GLU A 116 3.38 12.92 5.61
CA GLU A 116 4.78 13.31 5.56
C GLU A 116 5.64 12.20 4.99
N LEU A 117 6.69 12.57 4.26
CA LEU A 117 7.75 11.66 3.85
C LEU A 117 8.84 11.62 4.91
N ARG A 118 9.12 10.43 5.46
CA ARG A 118 10.16 10.20 6.47
C ARG A 118 11.21 9.21 5.99
N GLY A 119 12.40 9.28 6.59
CA GLY A 119 13.44 8.26 6.43
C GLY A 119 14.52 8.53 5.37
N ARG A 120 14.83 9.78 5.05
CA ARG A 120 16.03 10.13 4.26
C ARG A 120 16.84 11.27 4.90
N PRO A 121 18.17 11.31 4.72
CA PRO A 121 19.07 10.22 4.32
C PRO A 121 19.57 9.41 5.53
N PHE A 122 19.98 8.16 5.31
CA PHE A 122 20.66 7.32 6.29
C PHE A 122 22.07 6.97 5.77
N GLU A 123 23.02 6.72 6.67
CA GLU A 123 24.46 6.63 6.38
C GLU A 123 24.90 5.35 5.64
N SER A 124 24.13 4.24 5.71
CA SER A 124 24.37 3.00 4.96
C SER A 124 23.06 2.26 4.67
N GLU A 125 23.01 1.38 3.65
CA GLU A 125 21.74 0.73 3.22
C GLU A 125 21.11 -0.18 4.28
N GLU A 126 21.91 -0.96 5.00
CA GLU A 126 21.40 -1.87 6.03
C GLU A 126 20.95 -1.10 7.27
N ALA A 127 21.77 -0.13 7.73
CA ALA A 127 21.38 0.77 8.79
C ALA A 127 20.13 1.56 8.40
N ALA A 128 19.98 1.95 7.12
CA ALA A 128 18.81 2.63 6.61
C ALA A 128 17.53 1.82 6.81
N ARG A 129 17.55 0.51 6.53
CA ARG A 129 16.36 -0.36 6.68
C ARG A 129 15.95 -0.50 8.14
N ASN A 130 16.92 -0.86 9.01
CA ASN A 130 16.67 -1.03 10.43
C ASN A 130 16.23 0.28 11.10
N GLN A 131 16.97 1.38 10.86
CA GLN A 131 16.63 2.68 11.45
C GLN A 131 15.29 3.20 10.94
N ARG A 132 14.96 3.00 9.67
CA ARG A 132 13.64 3.36 9.11
C ARG A 132 12.51 2.61 9.79
N PHE A 133 12.66 1.32 9.99
CA PHE A 133 11.65 0.55 10.68
C PHE A 133 11.48 1.04 12.12
N GLN A 134 12.59 1.14 12.86
CA GLN A 134 12.56 1.49 14.29
C GLN A 134 12.15 2.94 14.56
N ARG A 135 12.59 3.90 13.74
CA ARG A 135 12.38 5.34 13.98
C ARG A 135 11.17 5.92 13.26
N CYS A 136 10.66 5.26 12.22
CA CYS A 136 9.57 5.79 11.41
C CYS A 136 8.35 4.87 11.40
N ILE A 137 8.52 3.62 10.96
CA ILE A 137 7.38 2.71 10.76
C ILE A 137 6.81 2.26 12.10
N LEU A 138 7.62 1.67 12.97
CA LEU A 138 7.14 1.08 14.22
C LEU A 138 6.41 2.09 15.13
N PRO A 139 6.90 3.32 15.37
CA PRO A 139 6.15 4.32 16.13
C PRO A 139 4.84 4.73 15.45
N ALA A 140 4.84 4.89 14.12
CA ALA A 140 3.64 5.22 13.38
C ALA A 140 2.56 4.13 13.48
N LEU A 141 2.97 2.85 13.43
CA LEU A 141 2.06 1.72 13.64
C LEU A 141 1.50 1.70 15.07
N ALA A 142 2.31 1.99 16.08
CA ALA A 142 1.87 2.10 17.47
C ALA A 142 0.84 3.24 17.67
N GLU A 143 1.00 4.34 16.93
CA GLU A 143 0.07 5.48 16.90
C GLU A 143 -1.13 5.26 15.95
N ARG A 144 -1.30 4.05 15.39
CA ARG A 144 -2.37 3.68 14.46
C ARG A 144 -2.43 4.58 13.21
N LYS A 145 -1.31 5.16 12.77
CA LYS A 145 -1.22 6.02 11.58
C LYS A 145 -1.27 5.22 10.29
N GLY A 146 -1.69 5.87 9.20
CA GLY A 146 -1.56 5.34 7.85
C GLY A 146 -0.10 5.35 7.44
N VAL A 147 0.41 4.22 6.96
CA VAL A 147 1.80 4.07 6.51
C VAL A 147 1.79 3.46 5.12
N VAL A 148 2.60 4.01 4.21
CA VAL A 148 2.94 3.37 2.93
C VAL A 148 4.45 3.20 2.86
N ALA A 149 4.89 1.95 2.73
CA ALA A 149 6.29 1.59 2.65
C ALA A 149 6.59 0.95 1.29
N ALA A 150 7.76 1.27 0.74
CA ALA A 150 8.25 0.62 -0.47
C ALA A 150 9.16 -0.55 -0.10
N VAL A 151 8.97 -1.67 -0.77
CA VAL A 151 9.64 -2.95 -0.54
C VAL A 151 10.08 -3.58 -1.86
N TRP A 152 11.13 -4.37 -1.82
CA TRP A 152 11.44 -5.34 -2.86
C TRP A 152 10.48 -6.52 -2.73
N GLY A 153 9.42 -6.51 -3.52
CA GLY A 153 8.37 -7.55 -3.47
C GLY A 153 8.92 -8.96 -3.72
N ALA A 154 10.02 -9.08 -4.48
CA ALA A 154 10.67 -10.36 -4.74
C ALA A 154 11.41 -10.93 -3.53
N ARG A 155 11.70 -10.08 -2.52
CA ARG A 155 12.25 -10.48 -1.22
C ARG A 155 11.16 -10.73 -0.19
N LEU A 156 10.09 -9.93 -0.22
CA LEU A 156 9.00 -10.03 0.74
C LEU A 156 8.09 -11.23 0.49
N TRP A 157 7.83 -11.57 -0.78
CA TRP A 157 6.83 -12.57 -1.13
C TRP A 157 7.42 -13.96 -1.39
N PRO A 158 6.65 -15.05 -1.11
CA PRO A 158 7.12 -16.41 -1.33
C PRO A 158 7.59 -16.66 -2.77
N PRO A 159 8.65 -17.46 -2.98
CA PRO A 159 9.21 -17.71 -4.31
C PRO A 159 8.20 -18.22 -5.36
N SER A 160 7.24 -19.05 -4.96
CA SER A 160 6.19 -19.57 -5.86
C SER A 160 5.37 -18.46 -6.49
N LEU A 161 5.08 -17.41 -5.72
CA LEU A 161 4.32 -16.26 -6.20
C LEU A 161 5.13 -15.39 -7.14
N VAL A 162 6.38 -15.11 -6.76
CA VAL A 162 7.28 -14.25 -7.53
C VAL A 162 7.54 -14.90 -8.90
N LYS A 163 7.78 -16.21 -8.93
CA LYS A 163 7.90 -17.00 -10.16
C LYS A 163 6.62 -16.98 -11.00
N GLY A 164 5.44 -17.04 -10.38
CA GLY A 164 4.16 -16.93 -11.07
C GLY A 164 3.96 -15.59 -11.82
N LYS A 165 4.73 -14.56 -11.48
CA LYS A 165 4.78 -13.27 -12.19
C LYS A 165 5.91 -13.16 -13.22
N GLY A 166 6.66 -14.24 -13.46
CA GLY A 166 7.84 -14.22 -14.34
C GLY A 166 9.04 -13.46 -13.73
N ILE A 167 9.05 -13.25 -12.42
CA ILE A 167 10.11 -12.52 -11.71
C ILE A 167 10.99 -13.54 -10.98
N SER A 168 12.29 -13.28 -10.92
CA SER A 168 13.22 -14.08 -10.12
C SER A 168 13.05 -13.79 -8.63
N PRO A 169 12.87 -14.80 -7.75
CA PRO A 169 12.89 -14.61 -6.31
C PRO A 169 14.18 -13.91 -5.86
N GLY A 170 14.06 -12.93 -4.97
CA GLY A 170 15.19 -12.11 -4.50
C GLY A 170 15.62 -10.98 -5.45
N ALA A 171 15.03 -10.85 -6.65
CA ALA A 171 15.38 -9.82 -7.61
C ALA A 171 15.30 -8.41 -6.99
N PRO A 172 16.36 -7.58 -7.14
CA PRO A 172 16.40 -6.24 -6.58
C PRO A 172 15.55 -5.24 -7.38
N GLU A 173 14.94 -5.61 -8.50
CA GLU A 173 14.18 -4.67 -9.36
C GLU A 173 12.64 -4.73 -9.21
N PHE A 174 12.09 -5.62 -8.39
CA PHE A 174 10.63 -5.67 -8.20
C PHE A 174 10.17 -4.74 -7.07
N SER A 175 10.15 -3.44 -7.34
CA SER A 175 9.62 -2.44 -6.40
C SER A 175 8.12 -2.61 -6.21
N HIS A 176 7.66 -2.56 -4.96
CA HIS A 176 6.27 -2.71 -4.58
C HIS A 176 5.95 -1.80 -3.40
N ALA A 177 4.73 -1.26 -3.35
CA ALA A 177 4.24 -0.49 -2.21
C ALA A 177 3.27 -1.34 -1.38
N VAL A 178 3.40 -1.27 -0.06
CA VAL A 178 2.56 -1.98 0.91
C VAL A 178 2.07 -1.05 2.00
N VAL A 179 0.93 -1.40 2.60
CA VAL A 179 0.36 -0.72 3.78
C VAL A 179 0.60 -1.58 5.02
N PRO A 180 1.66 -1.36 5.81
CA PRO A 180 1.73 -1.95 7.13
C PRO A 180 0.69 -1.27 8.03
N ILE A 181 -0.10 -2.06 8.74
CA ILE A 181 -1.19 -1.57 9.58
C ILE A 181 -0.91 -1.77 11.06
N ALA A 182 -0.07 -2.74 11.42
CA ALA A 182 0.29 -3.01 12.80
C ALA A 182 1.53 -3.92 12.92
N CYS A 183 2.08 -4.02 14.12
CA CYS A 183 3.22 -4.89 14.45
C CYS A 183 2.98 -5.56 15.81
N ASN A 184 3.11 -6.89 15.89
CA ASN A 184 2.95 -7.66 17.13
C ASN A 184 3.90 -8.88 17.14
N GLY A 185 4.50 -9.17 18.30
CA GLY A 185 5.19 -10.44 18.55
C GLY A 185 6.25 -10.81 17.49
N GLY A 186 6.95 -9.82 16.93
CA GLY A 186 7.94 -10.04 15.87
C GLY A 186 7.36 -10.21 14.46
N THR A 187 6.08 -9.87 14.25
CA THR A 187 5.42 -9.87 12.92
C THR A 187 4.82 -8.51 12.58
N VAL A 188 4.80 -8.18 11.29
CA VAL A 188 4.13 -7.00 10.72
C VAL A 188 2.89 -7.46 9.96
N PHE A 189 1.75 -6.83 10.24
CA PHE A 189 0.52 -7.02 9.49
C PHE A 189 0.51 -6.09 8.28
N LEU A 190 0.35 -6.67 7.10
CA LEU A 190 0.35 -5.96 5.83
C LEU A 190 -1.03 -6.06 5.16
N ASN A 191 -1.52 -4.92 4.70
CA ASN A 191 -2.61 -4.85 3.76
C ASN A 191 -2.07 -4.58 2.34
N ASP A 192 -1.65 -5.67 1.68
CA ASP A 192 -1.19 -5.62 0.29
C ASP A 192 -2.28 -6.14 -0.67
N SER A 193 -2.96 -5.23 -1.37
CA SER A 193 -3.92 -5.59 -2.43
C SER A 193 -3.34 -5.54 -3.85
N GLY A 194 -2.03 -5.31 -4.01
CA GLY A 194 -1.36 -5.30 -5.33
C GLY A 194 -0.95 -6.68 -5.85
N VAL A 195 -1.12 -7.71 -5.02
CA VAL A 195 -0.84 -9.10 -5.39
C VAL A 195 -2.02 -9.97 -4.96
N LEU A 196 -2.57 -10.77 -5.89
CA LEU A 196 -3.66 -11.73 -5.67
C LEU A 196 -3.54 -12.45 -4.32
N ALA A 197 -4.47 -12.19 -3.38
CA ALA A 197 -4.62 -12.92 -2.10
C ALA A 197 -3.59 -12.61 -0.98
N HIS A 198 -3.07 -11.38 -0.91
CA HIS A 198 -2.12 -10.96 0.15
C HIS A 198 -2.61 -9.86 1.09
N CYS A 199 -3.87 -9.45 0.92
CA CYS A 199 -4.52 -8.55 1.86
C CYS A 199 -4.66 -9.24 3.23
N GLY A 200 -4.11 -8.61 4.26
CA GLY A 200 -4.17 -9.09 5.65
C GLY A 200 -3.19 -10.20 6.01
N ARG A 201 -2.03 -10.25 5.38
CA ARG A 201 -0.97 -11.18 5.75
C ARG A 201 -0.07 -10.65 6.86
N THR A 202 0.39 -11.55 7.70
CA THR A 202 1.52 -11.35 8.60
C THR A 202 2.81 -11.75 7.92
N VAL A 203 3.85 -10.95 8.11
CA VAL A 203 5.23 -11.29 7.75
C VAL A 203 6.13 -11.13 8.98
N PRO A 204 7.20 -11.92 9.14
CA PRO A 204 8.19 -11.65 10.17
C PRO A 204 8.78 -10.25 10.03
N VAL A 205 9.03 -9.56 11.15
CA VAL A 205 9.65 -8.22 11.16
C VAL A 205 10.99 -8.24 10.44
N ALA A 206 11.83 -9.25 10.69
CA ALA A 206 13.13 -9.38 10.02
C ALA A 206 12.97 -9.41 8.48
N LEU A 207 12.05 -10.22 7.98
CA LEU A 207 11.75 -10.31 6.54
C LEU A 207 11.22 -8.97 5.99
N PHE A 208 10.30 -8.32 6.72
CA PHE A 208 9.78 -7.02 6.32
C PHE A 208 10.90 -5.98 6.22
N VAL A 209 11.75 -5.90 7.25
CA VAL A 209 12.87 -4.95 7.31
C VAL A 209 13.86 -5.21 6.19
N GLU A 210 14.26 -6.46 5.94
CA GLU A 210 15.16 -6.83 4.84
C GLU A 210 14.58 -6.50 3.45
N SER A 211 13.25 -6.51 3.33
CA SER A 211 12.56 -6.16 2.09
C SER A 211 12.47 -4.65 1.83
N LEU A 212 12.64 -3.78 2.83
CA LEU A 212 12.49 -2.33 2.64
C LEU A 212 13.47 -1.79 1.60
N ILE A 213 12.98 -0.94 0.70
CA ILE A 213 13.83 -0.22 -0.26
C ILE A 213 14.57 0.88 0.50
N PRO A 214 15.91 0.81 0.66
CA PRO A 214 16.67 1.71 1.54
C PRO A 214 16.66 3.15 1.03
N THR A 215 16.54 3.33 -0.29
CA THR A 215 16.56 4.63 -0.94
C THR A 215 15.20 5.29 -1.02
N ASP A 216 14.07 4.62 -0.83
CA ASP A 216 12.75 5.28 -0.95
C ASP A 216 12.46 6.16 0.29
N SER A 217 11.35 6.86 0.38
CA SER A 217 10.84 7.44 1.64
C SER A 217 9.64 6.62 2.12
N VAL A 218 9.38 6.63 3.43
CA VAL A 218 8.13 6.10 4.00
C VAL A 218 7.13 7.24 4.06
N LEU A 219 5.92 7.03 3.55
CA LEU A 219 4.81 7.98 3.69
C LEU A 219 4.04 7.65 4.97
N ILE A 220 3.84 8.63 5.84
CA ILE A 220 3.15 8.46 7.13
C ILE A 220 2.10 9.56 7.27
N THR A 221 0.85 9.22 7.57
CA THR A 221 -0.20 10.21 7.85
C THR A 221 0.06 10.91 9.18
N ARG A 222 -0.32 12.19 9.27
CA ARG A 222 -0.21 12.96 10.51
C ARG A 222 -1.18 12.44 11.57
N ASP A 223 -2.41 12.12 11.15
CA ASP A 223 -3.50 11.72 12.03
C ASP A 223 -3.71 10.19 11.96
N PRO A 224 -4.18 9.53 13.04
CA PRO A 224 -4.45 8.09 13.05
C PRO A 224 -5.43 7.64 11.97
N VAL A 225 -5.14 6.52 11.32
CA VAL A 225 -5.98 5.92 10.26
C VAL A 225 -6.69 4.63 10.72
N TRP A 226 -6.04 3.84 11.57
CA TRP A 226 -6.52 2.50 11.94
C TRP A 226 -7.13 2.50 13.35
N ILE A 227 -8.08 3.42 13.59
CA ILE A 227 -8.86 3.54 14.85
C ILE A 227 -10.25 2.99 14.71
#